data_AF-A0AAD7EPK1-F1
#
_entry.id   AF-A0AAD7EPK1-F1
#
_cell.length_a   1.000
_cell.length_b   1.000
_cell.length_c   1.000
_cell.angle_alpha   90.00
_cell.angle_beta   90.00
_cell.angle_gamma   90.00
#
_symmetry.space_group_name_H-M   'P 1'
#
loop_
_entity.id
_entity.type
_entity.pdbx_description
1 polymer ?
#
loop_
_entity_poly.entity_id
_entity_poly.type
_entity_poly.pdbx_seq_one_letter_code
_entity_poly.pdbx_strand_id
1 'polypeptide(L)'
;MTIRLIALMTRLPHVSFEQFDRHWGEVHRSIIESLPAVKSGLVKYKQFHVSPEGNAALAALGTTVIPCDGIVEWEAEKLEDILELFASEELIKKALPDEKNFFERSSVQVVAGDWK
;
A
#
# COMPACT_ATOMS: atom_id res chain seq x y z
N MET A 1 5.64 0.89 21.82
CA MET A 1 6.39 0.84 20.55
C MET A 1 5.40 0.36 19.49
N THR A 2 5.41 0.92 18.28
CA THR A 2 4.50 0.49 17.20
C THR A 2 5.24 -0.38 16.20
N ILE A 3 4.56 -1.41 15.72
CA ILE A 3 5.00 -2.25 14.61
C ILE A 3 4.52 -1.64 13.29
N ARG A 4 5.28 -1.85 12.22
CA ARG A 4 4.91 -1.49 10.86
C ARG A 4 4.96 -2.69 9.95
N LEU A 5 4.06 -2.72 8.98
CA LEU A 5 4.14 -3.57 7.80
C LEU A 5 4.23 -2.66 6.58
N ILE A 6 5.32 -2.78 5.84
CA ILE A 6 5.58 -2.07 4.59
C ILE A 6 5.26 -3.01 3.42
N ALA A 7 4.50 -2.52 2.45
CA ALA A 7 4.11 -3.25 1.25
C ALA A 7 4.55 -2.50 -0.01
N LEU A 8 5.28 -3.16 -0.90
CA LEU A 8 5.63 -2.64 -2.23
C LEU A 8 4.51 -2.93 -3.21
N MET A 9 3.98 -1.88 -3.83
CA MET A 9 2.84 -1.95 -4.74
C MET A 9 3.32 -1.81 -6.18
N THR A 10 2.87 -2.72 -7.04
CA THR A 10 3.18 -2.69 -8.48
C THR A 10 1.88 -2.79 -9.25
N ARG A 11 1.66 -1.88 -10.19
CA ARG A 11 0.43 -1.85 -10.99
C ARG A 11 0.36 -3.03 -11.96
N LEU A 12 -0.85 -3.32 -12.43
CA LEU A 12 -1.05 -4.26 -13.53
C LEU A 12 -0.33 -3.80 -14.80
N PRO A 13 0.21 -4.72 -15.63
CA PRO A 13 0.95 -4.35 -16.84
C PRO A 13 0.18 -3.48 -17.84
N HIS A 14 -1.15 -3.57 -17.86
CA HIS A 14 -2.03 -2.82 -18.75
C HIS A 14 -2.58 -1.51 -18.15
N VAL A 15 -2.29 -1.24 -16.86
CA VAL A 15 -2.72 -0.02 -16.17
C VAL A 15 -1.60 1.01 -16.23
N SER A 16 -1.92 2.23 -16.64
CA SER A 16 -0.93 3.32 -16.68
C SER A 16 -0.54 3.77 -15.27
N PHE A 17 0.62 4.41 -15.12
CA PHE A 17 1.08 4.90 -13.82
C PHE A 17 0.09 5.92 -13.26
N GLU A 18 -0.36 6.87 -14.08
CA GLU A 18 -1.34 7.89 -13.70
C GLU A 18 -2.69 7.27 -13.28
N GLN A 19 -3.15 6.23 -13.99
CA GLN A 19 -4.38 5.52 -13.62
C GLN A 19 -4.23 4.83 -12.26
N PHE A 20 -3.10 4.14 -12.04
CA PHE A 20 -2.78 3.51 -10.76
C PHE A 20 -2.72 4.55 -9.64
N ASP A 21 -1.92 5.59 -9.82
CA ASP A 21 -1.64 6.63 -8.83
C ASP A 21 -2.93 7.31 -8.35
N ARG A 22 -3.76 7.74 -9.31
CA ARG A 22 -5.04 8.40 -9.02
C ARG A 22 -6.03 7.44 -8.37
N HIS A 23 -6.24 6.26 -8.96
CA HIS A 23 -7.22 5.30 -8.43
C HIS A 23 -6.85 4.83 -7.03
N TRP A 24 -5.56 4.55 -6.81
CA TRP A 24 -5.06 4.11 -5.52
C TRP A 24 -5.12 5.21 -4.46
N GLY A 25 -4.74 6.44 -4.81
CA GLY A 25 -4.71 7.59 -3.90
C GLY A 25 -6.10 8.15 -3.54
N GLU A 26 -7.09 7.96 -4.40
CA GLU A 26 -8.43 8.53 -4.22
C GLU A 26 -9.47 7.46 -3.87
N VAL A 27 -9.68 6.49 -4.77
CA VAL A 27 -10.77 5.50 -4.65
C VAL A 27 -10.41 4.43 -3.64
N HIS A 28 -9.28 3.75 -3.85
CA HIS A 28 -8.87 2.66 -2.97
C HIS A 28 -8.60 3.16 -1.56
N ARG A 29 -7.91 4.30 -1.42
CA ARG A 29 -7.67 4.95 -0.14
C ARG A 29 -8.97 5.20 0.63
N SER A 30 -9.99 5.77 -0.01
CA SER A 30 -11.29 6.01 0.62
C SER A 30 -11.96 4.72 1.13
N ILE A 31 -11.83 3.63 0.37
CA ILE A 31 -12.30 2.30 0.80
C ILE A 31 -11.58 1.86 2.08
N ILE A 32 -10.25 1.94 2.10
CA ILE A 32 -9.43 1.54 3.25
C ILE A 32 -9.72 2.41 4.49
N GLU A 33 -9.81 3.72 4.33
CA GLU A 33 -10.13 4.66 5.41
C GLU A 33 -11.55 4.44 5.97
N SER A 34 -12.46 3.81 5.21
CA SER A 34 -13.79 3.43 5.67
C SER A 34 -13.83 2.20 6.59
N LEU A 35 -12.74 1.42 6.67
CA LEU A 35 -12.68 0.19 7.45
C LEU A 35 -12.66 0.51 8.96
N PRO A 36 -13.39 -0.24 9.82
CA PRO A 36 -13.52 0.10 11.23
C PRO A 36 -12.18 0.25 11.98
N ALA A 37 -11.22 -0.65 11.76
CA ALA A 37 -9.91 -0.60 12.39
C ALA A 37 -9.07 0.62 11.94
N VAL A 38 -9.25 1.07 10.69
CA VAL A 38 -8.54 2.26 10.18
C VAL A 38 -9.23 3.52 10.67
N LYS A 39 -10.56 3.56 10.60
CA LYS A 39 -11.38 4.68 11.06
C LYS A 39 -11.24 4.95 12.56
N SER A 40 -11.07 3.91 13.38
CA SER A 40 -10.83 4.05 14.83
C SER A 40 -9.38 4.43 15.17
N GLY A 41 -8.46 4.33 14.21
CA GLY A 41 -7.04 4.53 14.42
C GLY A 41 -6.30 3.34 15.05
N LEU A 42 -6.97 2.18 15.21
CA LEU A 42 -6.34 0.94 15.65
C LEU A 42 -5.21 0.53 14.69
N VAL A 43 -5.45 0.68 13.38
CA VAL A 43 -4.45 0.50 12.34
C VAL A 43 -4.35 1.78 11.52
N LYS A 44 -3.17 2.38 11.44
CA LYS A 44 -2.95 3.54 10.56
C LYS A 44 -2.51 3.06 9.18
N TYR A 45 -2.98 3.74 8.15
CA TYR A 45 -2.67 3.48 6.75
C TYR A 45 -2.03 4.72 6.13
N LYS A 46 -0.88 4.57 5.48
CA LYS A 46 -0.22 5.64 4.73
C LYS A 46 0.24 5.12 3.37
N GLN A 47 0.06 5.93 2.34
CA GLN A 47 0.56 5.68 1.00
C GLN A 47 1.76 6.58 0.73
N PHE A 48 2.77 6.01 0.10
CA PHE A 48 3.90 6.70 -0.51
C PHE A 48 3.83 6.46 -2.01
N HIS A 49 3.59 7.53 -2.76
CA HIS A 49 3.48 7.51 -4.20
C HIS A 49 4.85 7.74 -4.82
N VAL A 50 5.25 6.87 -5.73
CA VAL A 50 6.53 7.02 -6.43
C VAL A 50 6.50 8.28 -7.29
N SER A 51 7.60 9.03 -7.31
CA SER A 51 7.82 10.08 -8.30
C SER A 51 8.61 9.49 -9.47
N PRO A 52 8.03 9.37 -10.68
CA PRO A 52 8.78 8.90 -11.85
C PRO A 52 10.00 9.77 -12.15
N GLU A 53 9.86 11.10 -11.97
CA GLU A 53 10.94 12.07 -12.16
C GLU A 53 12.03 11.92 -11.10
N GLY A 54 11.64 11.76 -9.83
CA GLY A 54 12.59 11.51 -8.74
C GLY A 54 13.36 10.20 -8.92
N ASN A 55 12.66 9.14 -9.33
CA ASN A 55 13.28 7.84 -9.64
C ASN A 55 14.23 7.93 -10.84
N ALA A 56 13.85 8.66 -11.90
CA ALA A 56 14.74 8.90 -13.03
C ALA A 56 16.01 9.65 -12.62
N ALA A 57 15.89 10.64 -11.73
CA ALA A 57 17.05 11.36 -11.19
C ALA A 57 17.97 10.44 -10.37
N LEU A 58 17.43 9.57 -9.52
CA LEU A 58 18.22 8.57 -8.78
C LEU A 58 18.93 7.58 -9.71
N ALA A 59 18.24 7.11 -10.75
CA ALA A 59 18.81 6.22 -11.75
C ALA A 59 19.95 6.90 -12.54
N ALA A 60 19.82 8.18 -12.88
CA ALA A 60 20.86 8.97 -13.54
C ALA A 60 22.13 9.12 -12.69
N LEU A 61 22.02 9.00 -11.35
CA LEU A 61 23.15 8.95 -10.42
C LEU A 61 23.77 7.54 -10.30
N GLY A 62 23.29 6.55 -11.06
CA GLY A 62 23.75 5.17 -11.00
C GLY A 62 23.17 4.37 -9.83
N THR A 63 22.16 4.89 -9.13
CA THR A 63 21.50 4.17 -8.03
C THR A 63 20.47 3.19 -8.59
N THR A 64 20.45 1.96 -8.08
CA THR A 64 19.37 1.01 -8.38
C THR A 64 18.09 1.45 -7.69
N VAL A 65 17.05 1.69 -8.47
CA VAL A 65 15.73 2.09 -7.97
C VAL A 65 14.85 0.86 -7.79
N ILE A 66 14.06 0.84 -6.72
CA ILE A 66 13.13 -0.26 -6.44
C ILE A 66 12.05 -0.28 -7.55
N PRO A 67 11.79 -1.43 -8.19
CA PRO A 67 10.82 -1.54 -9.29
C PRO A 67 9.39 -1.68 -8.74
N CYS A 68 8.88 -0.61 -8.13
CA CYS A 68 7.49 -0.52 -7.65
C CYS A 68 6.89 0.84 -8.05
N ASP A 69 5.56 0.93 -8.05
CA ASP A 69 4.81 2.16 -8.37
C ASP A 69 4.36 2.90 -7.08
N GLY A 70 4.46 2.25 -5.93
CA GLY A 70 4.12 2.85 -4.64
C GLY A 70 4.48 1.97 -3.45
N ILE A 71 4.41 2.54 -2.26
CA ILE A 71 4.61 1.83 -1.00
C ILE A 71 3.45 2.13 -0.06
N VAL A 72 2.97 1.13 0.67
CA VAL A 72 2.05 1.34 1.79
C VAL A 72 2.72 1.00 3.11
N GLU A 73 2.45 1.82 4.11
CA GLU A 73 2.76 1.56 5.52
C GLU A 73 1.47 1.31 6.28
N TRP A 74 1.38 0.14 6.90
CA TRP A 74 0.42 -0.17 7.95
C TRP A 74 1.12 -0.05 9.30
N GLU A 75 0.57 0.71 10.24
CA GLU A 75 1.15 0.90 11.57
C GLU A 75 0.10 0.56 12.64
N ALA A 76 0.49 -0.24 13.64
CA ALA A 76 -0.36 -0.58 14.78
C ALA A 76 0.48 -0.76 16.06
N GLU A 77 -0.17 -0.88 17.21
CA GLU A 77 0.51 -1.25 18.45
C GLU A 77 0.95 -2.72 18.45
N LYS A 78 0.15 -3.59 17.83
CA LYS A 78 0.39 -5.03 17.72
C LYS A 78 0.31 -5.48 16.27
N LEU A 79 1.12 -6.48 15.90
CA LEU A 79 1.11 -6.98 14.52
C LEU A 79 -0.20 -7.69 14.22
N GLU A 80 -0.77 -8.32 15.25
CA GLU A 80 -2.04 -9.01 15.25
C GLU A 80 -3.17 -8.10 14.76
N ASP A 81 -3.20 -6.83 15.14
CA ASP A 81 -4.24 -5.88 14.69
C ASP A 81 -4.20 -5.68 13.17
N ILE A 82 -3.01 -5.67 12.57
CA ILE A 82 -2.83 -5.58 11.10
C ILE A 82 -3.27 -6.89 10.43
N LEU A 83 -2.90 -8.04 11.00
CA LEU A 83 -3.25 -9.35 10.45
C LEU A 83 -4.76 -9.62 10.53
N GLU A 84 -5.41 -9.21 11.62
CA GLU A 84 -6.86 -9.29 11.80
C GLU A 84 -7.59 -8.41 10.79
N LEU A 85 -7.09 -7.19 10.52
CA LEU A 85 -7.62 -6.34 9.47
C LEU A 85 -7.55 -7.04 8.10
N PHE A 86 -6.42 -7.68 7.76
CA PHE A 86 -6.26 -8.39 6.48
C PHE A 86 -7.17 -9.61 6.35
N ALA A 87 -7.51 -10.26 7.47
CA ALA A 87 -8.45 -11.37 7.52
C ALA A 87 -9.94 -10.93 7.61
N SER A 88 -10.20 -9.63 7.82
CA SER A 88 -11.55 -9.13 8.05
C SER A 88 -12.46 -9.29 6.83
N GLU A 89 -13.73 -9.66 7.08
CA GLU A 89 -14.73 -9.77 6.02
C GLU A 89 -14.96 -8.44 5.31
N GLU A 90 -14.83 -7.31 6.00
CA GLU A 90 -15.09 -5.99 5.43
C GLU A 90 -14.01 -5.60 4.41
N LEU A 91 -12.75 -5.87 4.70
CA LEU A 91 -11.66 -5.71 3.74
C LEU A 91 -11.86 -6.65 2.54
N ILE A 92 -12.22 -7.91 2.79
CA ILE A 92 -12.49 -8.91 1.74
C ILE A 92 -13.68 -8.50 0.86
N LYS A 93 -14.71 -7.88 1.42
CA LYS A 93 -15.92 -7.50 0.66
C LYS A 93 -15.77 -6.15 -0.05
N LYS A 94 -15.06 -5.19 0.55
CA LYS A 94 -14.97 -3.82 0.02
C LYS A 94 -13.71 -3.56 -0.79
N ALA A 95 -12.55 -4.01 -0.32
CA ALA A 95 -11.26 -3.70 -0.95
C ALA A 95 -10.89 -4.71 -2.03
N LEU A 96 -11.01 -6.02 -1.76
CA LEU A 96 -10.60 -7.06 -2.74
C LEU A 96 -11.23 -6.93 -4.15
N PRO A 97 -12.53 -6.57 -4.31
CA PRO A 97 -13.09 -6.36 -5.64
C PRO A 97 -12.47 -5.18 -6.38
N ASP A 98 -12.04 -4.16 -5.64
CA ASP A 98 -11.42 -2.95 -6.16
C ASP A 98 -9.96 -3.18 -6.58
N GLU A 99 -9.19 -3.88 -5.76
CA GLU A 99 -7.76 -4.14 -5.99
C GLU A 99 -7.45 -4.80 -7.33
N LYS A 100 -8.31 -5.73 -7.77
CA LYS A 100 -8.20 -6.45 -9.05
C LYS A 100 -8.18 -5.52 -10.27
N ASN A 101 -8.59 -4.28 -10.12
CA ASN A 101 -8.62 -3.32 -11.22
C ASN A 101 -7.27 -2.61 -11.45
N PHE A 102 -6.34 -2.66 -10.48
CA PHE A 102 -5.11 -1.86 -10.58
C PHE A 102 -3.83 -2.54 -10.11
N PHE A 103 -3.88 -3.61 -9.30
CA PHE A 103 -2.71 -4.44 -8.97
C PHE A 103 -3.09 -5.91 -8.71
N GLU A 104 -2.09 -6.80 -8.73
CA GLU A 104 -2.26 -8.20 -8.28
C GLU A 104 -1.75 -8.38 -6.86
N ARG A 105 -2.55 -8.93 -5.96
CA ARG A 105 -2.10 -9.20 -4.57
C ARG A 105 -0.87 -10.10 -4.51
N SER A 106 -0.74 -11.05 -5.43
CA SER A 106 0.38 -11.99 -5.47
C SER A 106 1.72 -11.33 -5.86
N SER A 107 1.71 -10.11 -6.41
CA SER A 107 2.93 -9.35 -6.71
C SER A 107 3.39 -8.45 -5.56
N VAL A 108 2.54 -8.26 -4.54
CA VAL A 108 2.85 -7.40 -3.39
C VAL A 108 3.92 -8.06 -2.52
N GLN A 109 5.02 -7.35 -2.31
CA GLN A 109 6.11 -7.78 -1.44
C GLN A 109 6.03 -7.04 -0.11
N VAL A 110 6.16 -7.75 1.01
CA VAL A 110 5.94 -7.18 2.34
C VAL A 110 7.12 -7.40 3.28
N VAL A 111 7.33 -6.46 4.19
CA VAL A 111 8.25 -6.58 5.32
C VAL A 111 7.61 -5.99 6.56
N ALA A 112 7.86 -6.58 7.73
CA ALA A 112 7.40 -6.04 9.01
C ALA A 112 8.59 -5.68 9.91
N GLY A 113 8.47 -4.60 10.67
CA GLY A 113 9.53 -4.13 11.56
C GLY A 113 9.15 -2.89 12.36
N ASP A 114 10.08 -2.39 13.16
CA ASP A 114 9.95 -1.20 14.00
C ASP A 114 11.12 -0.23 13.79
N TRP A 115 10.90 1.05 14.04
CA TRP A 115 11.97 2.05 14.05
C TRP A 115 12.84 1.87 15.31
N LYS A 116 14.15 2.07 15.18
CA LYS A 116 15.09 2.09 16.30
C LYS A 116 15.54 3.52 16.61
#